data_AF-A0A836RP53-F1
#
_entry.id   AF-A0A836RP53-F1
#
_cell.length_a   1.000
_cell.length_b   1.000
_cell.length_c   1.000
_cell.angle_alpha   90.00
_cell.angle_beta   90.00
_cell.angle_gamma   90.00
#
_symmetry.space_group_name_H-M   'P 1'
#
loop_
_entity.id
_entity.type
_entity.pdbx_description
1 polymer ?
#
loop_
_entity_poly.entity_id
_entity_poly.type
_entity_poly.pdbx_seq_one_letter_code
_entity_poly.pdbx_strand_id
1 'polypeptide(L)'
;VFGDIDDDGDLDMVAANNAQISGQSSLVLYRNLGTTLETTPSWQSNDGKRYYACCALGDVDLDGDLDLAGGGWWEPLVVFENRGGYYNTLPDWSWSPPNSQDLVCEEICFGDIDNRLSPTVNSERHPVTPAHRLIYLNQRSIRKIISISYSGGQINQSSYCYSAIDGWVSFDSIFTGPDTVRVTYQYSKDIDLLVTNWVNDRGNFYFLNEGPGIEESVVKSRSYHLPTIVRGPMVIPKDLGSYTIYDVTGRIMVKDRFDPVYLNPGVYLILSQGKTHKLVVIR
;
A
#
# COMPACT_ATOMS: atom_id res chain seq x y z
N VAL A 1 0.55 -0.03 12.04
CA VAL A 1 1.16 -0.29 10.70
C VAL A 1 1.05 0.96 9.85
N PHE A 2 1.93 1.12 8.86
CA PHE A 2 1.90 2.23 7.91
C PHE A 2 1.67 1.72 6.49
N GLY A 3 0.92 2.49 5.69
CA GLY A 3 0.63 2.21 4.30
C GLY A 3 -0.09 3.40 3.67
N ASP A 4 0.06 3.58 2.37
CA ASP A 4 -0.68 4.61 1.62
C ASP A 4 -2.08 4.05 1.34
N ILE A 5 -3.08 4.46 2.14
CA ILE A 5 -4.39 3.82 2.11
C ILE A 5 -5.28 4.46 1.02
N ASP A 6 -5.08 5.72 0.66
CA ASP A 6 -5.86 6.46 -0.36
C ASP A 6 -5.09 6.71 -1.67
N ASP A 7 -3.90 6.13 -1.79
CA ASP A 7 -3.04 6.23 -2.99
C ASP A 7 -2.61 7.68 -3.26
N ASP A 8 -2.45 8.49 -2.22
CA ASP A 8 -2.07 9.91 -2.34
C ASP A 8 -0.55 10.15 -2.36
N GLY A 9 0.23 9.10 -2.09
CA GLY A 9 1.67 9.06 -2.04
C GLY A 9 2.27 9.28 -0.65
N ASP A 10 1.46 9.50 0.39
CA ASP A 10 1.89 9.63 1.77
C ASP A 10 1.47 8.39 2.59
N LEU A 11 2.37 7.89 3.45
CA LEU A 11 2.03 6.76 4.29
C LEU A 11 1.13 7.21 5.45
N ASP A 12 -0.06 6.62 5.51
CA ASP A 12 -1.03 6.74 6.60
C ASP A 12 -0.74 5.77 7.73
N MET A 13 -1.37 5.98 8.88
CA MET A 13 -1.21 5.15 10.06
C MET A 13 -2.50 4.41 10.40
N VAL A 14 -2.41 3.09 10.51
CA VAL A 14 -3.45 2.25 11.11
C VAL A 14 -2.97 1.69 12.44
N ALA A 15 -3.82 1.69 13.45
CA ALA A 15 -3.53 1.12 14.75
C ALA A 15 -4.69 0.26 15.27
N ALA A 16 -4.34 -0.84 15.94
CA ALA A 16 -5.26 -1.60 16.77
C ALA A 16 -5.37 -0.93 18.14
N ASN A 17 -6.56 -0.43 18.48
CA ASN A 17 -6.83 0.17 19.78
C ASN A 17 -7.54 -0.86 20.68
N ASN A 18 -6.84 -1.37 21.68
CA ASN A 18 -7.38 -2.35 22.62
C ASN A 18 -8.07 -1.64 23.80
N ALA A 19 -9.26 -2.11 24.18
CA ALA A 19 -10.04 -1.52 25.28
C ALA A 19 -10.05 -2.37 26.56
N GLN A 20 -9.06 -3.26 26.75
CA GLN A 20 -8.94 -4.30 27.78
C GLN A 20 -9.60 -4.02 29.14
N ILE A 21 -9.50 -2.78 29.64
CA ILE A 21 -10.08 -2.35 30.92
C ILE A 21 -11.47 -1.72 30.74
N SER A 22 -11.62 -0.77 29.82
CA SER A 22 -12.86 -0.03 29.58
C SER A 22 -12.81 0.72 28.25
N GLY A 23 -13.97 0.95 27.62
CA GLY A 23 -14.09 1.69 26.37
C GLY A 23 -14.46 0.80 25.19
N GLN A 24 -14.32 1.34 23.98
CA GLN A 24 -14.52 0.61 22.74
C GLN A 24 -13.16 0.27 22.12
N SER A 25 -12.99 -0.98 21.69
CA SER A 25 -11.84 -1.39 20.90
C SER A 25 -12.17 -1.23 19.43
N SER A 26 -11.18 -0.80 18.65
CA SER A 26 -11.36 -0.59 17.21
C SER A 26 -10.00 -0.58 16.53
N LEU A 27 -9.93 -1.04 15.30
CA LEU A 27 -8.95 -0.53 14.35
C LEU A 27 -9.28 0.94 14.03
N VAL A 28 -8.26 1.78 13.99
CA VAL A 28 -8.37 3.21 13.69
C VAL A 28 -7.37 3.60 12.60
N LEU A 29 -7.81 4.45 11.67
CA LEU A 29 -6.99 5.01 10.60
C LEU A 29 -6.82 6.52 10.84
N TYR A 30 -5.59 6.99 10.73
CA TYR A 30 -5.22 8.40 10.72
C TYR A 30 -4.52 8.70 9.40
N ARG A 31 -5.08 9.61 8.61
CA ARG A 31 -4.48 10.04 7.36
C ARG A 31 -3.25 10.90 7.59
N ASN A 32 -2.31 10.81 6.68
CA ASN A 32 -1.18 11.70 6.61
C ASN A 32 -1.52 12.92 5.76
N LEU A 33 -1.47 14.10 6.36
CA LEU A 33 -1.73 15.38 5.70
C LEU A 33 -0.45 15.96 5.08
N GLY A 34 0.47 15.10 4.65
CA GLY A 34 1.78 15.40 4.08
C GLY A 34 2.91 15.72 5.08
N THR A 35 2.62 16.42 6.18
CA THR A 35 3.63 16.71 7.23
C THR A 35 3.23 16.26 8.63
N THR A 36 1.97 15.90 8.82
CA THR A 36 1.38 15.56 10.12
C THR A 36 0.30 14.52 9.92
N LEU A 37 0.09 13.64 10.89
CA LEU A 37 -1.10 12.80 10.93
C LEU A 37 -2.31 13.60 11.40
N GLU A 38 -3.51 13.17 11.01
CA GLU A 38 -4.76 13.64 11.59
C GLU A 38 -4.74 13.51 13.12
N THR A 39 -5.38 14.45 13.82
CA THR A 39 -5.49 14.41 15.29
C THR A 39 -6.66 13.56 15.79
N THR A 40 -7.57 13.19 14.89
CA THR A 40 -8.72 12.31 15.13
C THR A 40 -8.77 11.28 14.00
N PRO A 41 -9.19 10.03 14.27
CA PRO A 41 -9.28 9.03 13.22
C PRO A 41 -10.25 9.48 12.12
N SER A 42 -9.84 9.38 10.87
CA SER A 42 -10.74 9.52 9.70
C SER A 42 -11.64 8.31 9.55
N TRP A 43 -11.22 7.17 10.07
CA TRP A 43 -12.01 5.96 10.09
C TRP A 43 -11.77 5.14 11.37
N GLN A 44 -12.83 4.43 11.78
CA GLN A 44 -12.78 3.45 12.85
C GLN A 44 -13.72 2.28 12.55
N SER A 45 -13.26 1.07 12.84
CA SER A 45 -14.13 -0.11 12.84
C SER A 45 -15.24 0.00 13.90
N ASN A 46 -16.37 -0.66 13.62
CA ASN A 46 -17.54 -0.71 14.49
C ASN A 46 -18.16 -2.11 14.50
N ASP A 47 -17.31 -3.13 14.55
CA ASP A 47 -17.69 -4.55 14.52
C ASP A 47 -17.93 -5.14 15.93
N GLY A 48 -17.90 -4.30 16.95
CA GLY A 48 -18.23 -4.65 18.33
C GLY A 48 -17.12 -5.38 19.10
N LYS A 49 -15.91 -5.46 18.54
CA LYS A 49 -14.75 -6.03 19.24
C LYS A 49 -14.35 -5.23 20.48
N ARG A 50 -13.67 -5.91 21.39
CA ARG A 50 -13.18 -5.40 22.68
C ARG A 50 -11.68 -5.58 22.85
N TYR A 51 -11.05 -6.45 22.06
CA TYR A 51 -9.69 -6.89 22.31
C TYR A 51 -8.83 -6.93 21.05
N TYR A 52 -9.00 -6.00 20.10
CA TYR A 52 -8.04 -5.86 19.00
C TYR A 52 -6.62 -5.77 19.56
N ALA A 53 -5.73 -6.63 19.08
CA ALA A 53 -4.37 -6.76 19.56
C ALA A 53 -3.35 -6.46 18.45
N CYS A 54 -3.69 -6.79 17.20
CA CYS A 54 -2.81 -6.58 16.06
C CYS A 54 -3.60 -6.25 14.79
N CYS A 55 -2.87 -5.72 13.80
CA CYS A 55 -3.38 -5.42 12.48
C CYS A 55 -2.25 -5.46 11.45
N ALA A 56 -2.60 -5.76 10.20
CA ALA A 56 -1.66 -5.78 9.09
C ALA A 56 -2.32 -5.23 7.81
N LEU A 57 -1.48 -4.75 6.89
CA LEU A 57 -1.92 -4.26 5.59
C LEU A 57 -1.41 -5.18 4.48
N GLY A 58 -2.26 -5.45 3.49
CA GLY A 58 -1.93 -6.24 2.32
C GLY A 58 -3.01 -6.09 1.26
N ASP A 59 -2.64 -6.17 -0.01
CA ASP A 59 -3.56 -6.17 -1.15
C ASP A 59 -4.02 -7.62 -1.39
N VAL A 60 -5.12 -8.02 -0.75
CA VAL A 60 -5.57 -9.43 -0.69
C VAL A 60 -6.33 -9.82 -1.95
N ASP A 61 -6.98 -8.86 -2.61
CA ASP A 61 -7.79 -9.09 -3.80
C ASP A 61 -7.14 -8.65 -5.13
N LEU A 62 -5.95 -8.04 -5.06
CA LEU A 62 -5.09 -7.65 -6.18
C LEU A 62 -5.60 -6.48 -7.01
N ASP A 63 -6.40 -5.61 -6.40
CA ASP A 63 -6.89 -4.40 -7.05
C ASP A 63 -5.90 -3.22 -6.97
N GLY A 64 -4.86 -3.37 -6.14
CA GLY A 64 -3.78 -2.41 -5.96
C GLY A 64 -3.95 -1.49 -4.76
N ASP A 65 -5.02 -1.59 -3.98
CA ASP A 65 -5.16 -0.90 -2.71
C ASP A 65 -4.89 -1.83 -1.50
N LEU A 66 -4.66 -1.22 -0.33
CA LEU A 66 -4.23 -1.97 0.85
C LEU A 66 -5.43 -2.32 1.74
N ASP A 67 -5.80 -3.59 1.78
CA ASP A 67 -6.76 -4.14 2.72
C ASP A 67 -6.19 -4.18 4.14
N LEU A 68 -7.11 -4.18 5.12
CA LEU A 68 -6.77 -4.16 6.52
C LEU A 68 -7.23 -5.45 7.20
N ALA A 69 -6.27 -6.27 7.63
CA ALA A 69 -6.54 -7.40 8.52
C ALA A 69 -6.43 -6.97 9.99
N GLY A 70 -7.29 -7.53 10.83
CA GLY A 70 -7.28 -7.32 12.27
C GLY A 70 -7.58 -8.58 13.06
N GLY A 71 -6.98 -8.66 14.24
CA GLY A 71 -7.14 -9.79 15.15
C GLY A 71 -7.13 -9.33 16.59
N GLY A 72 -7.76 -10.13 17.45
CA GLY A 72 -7.87 -9.85 18.88
C GLY A 72 -7.93 -11.10 19.72
N TRP A 73 -8.09 -10.91 21.03
CA TRP A 73 -8.17 -12.01 21.98
C TRP A 73 -9.59 -12.57 22.06
N TRP A 74 -9.73 -13.86 21.75
CA TRP A 74 -10.99 -14.62 21.77
C TRP A 74 -12.07 -14.06 20.83
N GLU A 75 -11.65 -13.32 19.82
CA GLU A 75 -12.51 -12.63 18.87
C GLU A 75 -12.18 -13.06 17.43
N PRO A 76 -13.14 -12.96 16.49
CA PRO A 76 -12.90 -13.33 15.11
C PRO A 76 -11.68 -12.61 14.50
N LEU A 77 -10.95 -13.28 13.63
CA LEU A 77 -10.11 -12.61 12.63
C LEU A 77 -11.01 -11.90 11.63
N VAL A 78 -10.56 -10.75 11.14
CA VAL A 78 -11.32 -9.91 10.22
C VAL A 78 -10.43 -9.33 9.15
N VAL A 79 -10.99 -9.12 7.96
CA VAL A 79 -10.41 -8.33 6.88
C VAL A 79 -11.44 -7.29 6.43
N PHE A 80 -10.98 -6.05 6.27
CA PHE A 80 -11.72 -4.95 5.70
C PHE A 80 -11.14 -4.65 4.32
N GLU A 81 -11.97 -4.76 3.29
CA GLU A 81 -11.63 -4.42 1.91
C GLU A 81 -11.46 -2.91 1.81
N ASN A 82 -10.33 -2.46 1.27
CA ASN A 82 -10.18 -1.07 0.89
C ASN A 82 -10.90 -0.86 -0.45
N ARG A 83 -11.66 0.24 -0.55
CA ARG A 83 -12.39 0.61 -1.75
C ARG A 83 -11.96 1.97 -2.22
N GLY A 84 -10.69 2.05 -2.58
CA GLY A 84 -10.05 3.25 -3.08
C GLY A 84 -9.93 4.36 -2.04
N GLY A 85 -9.40 4.04 -0.87
CA GLY A 85 -9.21 4.98 0.24
C GLY A 85 -10.28 4.91 1.33
N TYR A 86 -11.13 3.89 1.33
CA TYR A 86 -12.22 3.80 2.29
C TYR A 86 -12.47 2.36 2.69
N TYR A 87 -12.63 2.13 3.98
CA TYR A 87 -13.05 0.85 4.55
C TYR A 87 -14.51 0.92 5.01
N ASN A 88 -15.25 -0.19 4.88
CA ASN A 88 -16.49 -0.36 5.62
C ASN A 88 -16.21 -0.34 7.12
N THR A 89 -17.18 0.07 7.96
CA THR A 89 -17.02 -0.03 9.42
C THR A 89 -17.25 -1.45 9.94
N LEU A 90 -17.76 -2.35 9.10
CA LEU A 90 -17.93 -3.78 9.38
C LEU A 90 -17.00 -4.56 8.44
N PRO A 91 -16.49 -5.74 8.87
CA PRO A 91 -15.53 -6.49 8.08
C PRO A 91 -16.20 -7.16 6.88
N ASP A 92 -15.48 -7.21 5.76
CA ASP A 92 -15.92 -7.85 4.52
C ASP A 92 -15.65 -9.37 4.55
N TRP A 93 -14.66 -9.79 5.35
CA TRP A 93 -14.43 -11.19 5.69
C TRP A 93 -14.18 -11.37 7.18
N SER A 94 -14.63 -12.48 7.73
CA SER A 94 -14.30 -12.86 9.10
C SER A 94 -14.20 -14.37 9.26
N TRP A 95 -13.38 -14.77 10.24
CA TRP A 95 -13.25 -16.17 10.63
C TRP A 95 -13.14 -16.30 12.14
N SER A 96 -13.74 -17.37 12.69
CA SER A 96 -13.59 -17.75 14.09
C SER A 96 -13.26 -19.23 14.20
N PRO A 97 -12.40 -19.62 15.16
CA PRO A 97 -12.30 -21.03 15.52
C PRO A 97 -13.65 -21.53 16.07
N PRO A 98 -13.91 -22.86 16.03
CA PRO A 98 -15.13 -23.44 16.60
C PRO A 98 -15.34 -23.08 18.08
N ASN A 99 -14.25 -22.96 18.83
CA ASN A 99 -14.22 -22.43 20.19
C ASN A 99 -13.43 -21.13 20.19
N SER A 100 -14.06 -20.01 20.55
CA SER A 100 -13.40 -18.70 20.56
C SER A 100 -12.18 -18.63 21.48
N GLN A 101 -12.11 -19.48 22.51
CA GLN A 101 -10.96 -19.57 23.40
C GLN A 101 -9.69 -20.11 22.72
N ASP A 102 -9.81 -20.67 21.52
CA ASP A 102 -8.69 -21.25 20.77
C ASP A 102 -7.91 -20.20 19.95
N LEU A 103 -8.35 -18.94 19.96
CA LEU A 103 -7.68 -17.84 19.26
C LEU A 103 -7.38 -16.70 20.24
N VAL A 104 -6.10 -16.49 20.50
CA VAL A 104 -5.56 -15.28 21.12
C VAL A 104 -4.54 -14.73 20.13
N CYS A 105 -5.03 -13.86 19.25
CA CYS A 105 -4.24 -13.34 18.15
C CYS A 105 -3.23 -12.29 18.64
N GLU A 106 -1.94 -12.50 18.37
CA GLU A 106 -0.87 -11.60 18.81
C GLU A 106 -0.24 -10.80 17.65
N GLU A 107 -0.18 -11.40 16.46
CA GLU A 107 0.37 -10.78 15.25
C GLU A 107 -0.28 -11.40 14.02
N ILE A 108 -0.51 -10.56 13.01
CA ILE A 108 -0.95 -10.95 11.67
C ILE A 108 0.16 -10.56 10.69
N CYS A 109 0.47 -11.42 9.74
CA CYS A 109 1.24 -11.00 8.57
C CYS A 109 0.67 -11.57 7.29
N PHE A 110 0.83 -10.81 6.21
CA PHE A 110 0.55 -11.27 4.87
C PHE A 110 1.82 -11.83 4.23
N GLY A 111 1.66 -12.92 3.47
CA GLY A 111 2.75 -13.51 2.72
C GLY A 111 2.27 -14.67 1.88
N ASP A 112 2.99 -15.00 0.83
CA ASP A 112 2.65 -16.09 -0.09
C ASP A 112 3.26 -17.41 0.42
N ILE A 113 2.43 -18.20 1.09
CA ILE A 113 2.81 -19.43 1.80
C ILE A 113 2.88 -20.60 0.82
N ASP A 114 1.99 -20.64 -0.16
CA ASP A 114 1.88 -21.75 -1.11
C ASP A 114 2.76 -21.58 -2.38
N ASN A 115 3.41 -20.42 -2.55
CA ASN A 115 4.26 -20.04 -3.68
C ASN A 115 3.53 -19.99 -5.03
N ARG A 116 2.26 -19.58 -5.01
CA ARG A 116 1.44 -19.44 -6.21
C ARG A 116 1.53 -18.02 -6.77
N LEU A 117 1.30 -17.90 -8.09
CA LEU A 117 1.30 -16.64 -8.85
C LEU A 117 2.44 -15.65 -8.50
N SER A 118 3.68 -16.04 -8.79
CA SER A 118 4.87 -15.19 -8.58
C SER A 118 5.45 -14.60 -9.88
N PRO A 119 4.79 -13.62 -10.53
CA PRO A 119 5.26 -13.04 -11.79
C PRO A 119 6.56 -12.24 -11.64
N THR A 120 7.24 -12.04 -12.77
CA THR A 120 8.42 -11.19 -12.88
C THR A 120 8.06 -9.86 -13.53
N VAL A 121 8.40 -8.75 -12.87
CA VAL A 121 8.44 -7.43 -13.50
C VAL A 121 9.81 -7.24 -14.14
N ASN A 122 9.82 -6.89 -15.42
CA ASN A 122 11.04 -6.70 -16.20
C ASN A 122 11.34 -5.22 -16.40
N SER A 123 12.47 -4.75 -15.85
CA SER A 123 13.00 -3.42 -16.09
C SER A 123 12.02 -2.28 -15.77
N GLU A 124 11.40 -2.32 -14.60
CA GLU A 124 10.64 -1.20 -14.04
C GLU A 124 11.53 0.03 -13.91
N ARG A 125 11.05 1.20 -14.33
CA ARG A 125 11.88 2.40 -14.51
C ARG A 125 11.55 3.46 -13.48
N HIS A 126 12.57 3.90 -12.75
CA HIS A 126 12.47 4.96 -11.76
C HIS A 126 13.47 6.08 -12.08
N PRO A 127 12.99 7.27 -12.49
CA PRO A 127 13.84 8.44 -12.61
C PRO A 127 14.45 8.82 -11.26
N VAL A 128 15.75 9.04 -11.21
CA VAL A 128 16.49 9.40 -9.99
C VAL A 128 17.36 10.64 -10.20
N THR A 129 17.81 11.21 -9.09
CA THR A 129 18.72 12.35 -9.02
C THR A 129 19.82 12.02 -8.01
N PRO A 130 20.93 12.78 -7.95
CA PRO A 130 21.98 12.55 -6.96
C PRO A 130 21.52 12.58 -5.49
N ALA A 131 20.38 13.24 -5.21
CA ALA A 131 19.79 13.32 -3.89
C ALA A 131 18.89 12.13 -3.55
N HIS A 132 18.42 11.35 -4.54
CA HIS A 132 17.59 10.19 -4.27
C HIS A 132 18.41 9.10 -3.57
N ARG A 133 17.79 8.53 -2.53
CA ARG A 133 18.32 7.40 -1.76
C ARG A 133 17.31 6.27 -1.62
N LEU A 134 16.08 6.47 -2.08
CA LEU A 134 14.98 5.52 -1.99
C LEU A 134 14.07 5.65 -3.21
N ILE A 135 13.56 4.53 -3.70
CA ILE A 135 12.47 4.42 -4.68
C ILE A 135 11.43 3.43 -4.15
N TYR A 136 10.18 3.63 -4.52
CA TYR A 136 9.12 2.64 -4.36
C TYR A 136 8.92 1.90 -5.67
N LEU A 137 8.83 0.58 -5.60
CA LEU A 137 8.40 -0.27 -6.71
C LEU A 137 6.88 -0.22 -6.82
N ASN A 138 6.37 -0.45 -8.01
CA ASN A 138 4.94 -0.46 -8.29
C ASN A 138 4.22 -1.66 -7.65
N GLN A 139 4.93 -2.62 -7.09
CA GLN A 139 4.36 -3.83 -6.48
C GLN A 139 4.97 -4.03 -5.10
N ARG A 140 4.16 -4.60 -4.19
CA ARG A 140 4.56 -5.03 -2.85
C ARG A 140 4.80 -6.54 -2.83
N SER A 141 5.12 -7.11 -1.67
CA SER A 141 5.37 -8.56 -1.53
C SER A 141 6.45 -9.07 -2.48
N ILE A 142 7.56 -8.35 -2.53
CA ILE A 142 8.75 -8.66 -3.33
C ILE A 142 9.39 -9.94 -2.79
N ARG A 143 9.39 -10.98 -3.63
CA ARG A 143 10.08 -12.24 -3.34
C ARG A 143 11.58 -12.11 -3.46
N LYS A 144 12.02 -11.44 -4.52
CA LYS A 144 13.44 -11.16 -4.76
C LYS A 144 13.63 -10.07 -5.79
N ILE A 145 14.65 -9.25 -5.57
CA ILE A 145 15.24 -8.44 -6.62
C ILE A 145 16.15 -9.34 -7.47
N ILE A 146 15.92 -9.37 -8.78
CA ILE A 146 16.72 -10.13 -9.74
C ILE A 146 17.91 -9.29 -10.22
N SER A 147 17.67 -8.03 -10.55
CA SER A 147 18.72 -7.10 -10.97
C SER A 147 18.29 -5.65 -10.81
N ILE A 148 19.28 -4.79 -10.56
CA ILE A 148 19.11 -3.34 -10.58
C ILE A 148 20.22 -2.75 -11.44
N SER A 149 19.86 -1.86 -12.36
CA SER A 149 20.83 -1.17 -13.20
C SER A 149 20.51 0.30 -13.41
N TYR A 150 21.54 1.06 -13.78
CA TYR A 150 21.48 2.47 -14.16
C TYR A 150 22.42 2.69 -15.36
N SER A 151 22.62 3.93 -15.80
CA SER A 151 23.45 4.19 -16.99
C SER A 151 24.92 3.77 -16.81
N GLY A 152 25.42 3.76 -15.57
CA GLY A 152 26.76 3.27 -15.21
C GLY A 152 26.89 1.75 -15.05
N GLY A 153 25.83 0.98 -15.31
CA GLY A 153 25.86 -0.50 -15.28
C GLY A 153 24.96 -1.12 -14.21
N GLN A 154 25.29 -2.34 -13.81
CA GLN A 154 24.57 -3.06 -12.74
C GLN A 154 24.96 -2.49 -11.37
N ILE A 155 23.98 -2.35 -10.48
CA ILE A 155 24.20 -1.98 -9.07
C ILE A 155 24.50 -3.26 -8.29
N ASN A 156 25.61 -3.27 -7.55
CA ASN A 156 25.99 -4.39 -6.71
C ASN A 156 25.03 -4.56 -5.52
N GLN A 157 24.81 -5.81 -5.10
CA GLN A 157 23.93 -6.13 -3.96
C GLN A 157 24.32 -5.40 -2.66
N SER A 158 25.62 -5.16 -2.45
CA SER A 158 26.12 -4.45 -1.27
C SER A 158 25.80 -2.96 -1.26
N SER A 159 25.31 -2.41 -2.37
CA SER A 159 25.03 -0.97 -2.53
C SER A 159 23.55 -0.63 -2.39
N TYR A 160 22.70 -1.62 -2.08
CA TYR A 160 21.28 -1.40 -1.86
C TYR A 160 20.69 -2.37 -0.82
N CYS A 161 19.59 -1.96 -0.20
CA CYS A 161 18.70 -2.84 0.54
C CYS A 161 17.25 -2.56 0.11
N TYR A 162 16.33 -3.47 0.42
CA TYR A 162 14.93 -3.31 0.03
C TYR A 162 14.00 -3.92 1.08
N SER A 163 12.77 -3.40 1.17
CA SER A 163 11.70 -4.05 1.92
C SER A 163 10.98 -5.03 1.01
N ALA A 164 10.99 -6.30 1.41
CA ALA A 164 10.22 -7.33 0.74
C ALA A 164 8.71 -7.11 0.88
N ILE A 165 8.27 -6.56 2.01
CA ILE A 165 6.85 -6.35 2.30
C ILE A 165 6.37 -5.07 1.62
N ASP A 166 7.10 -3.97 1.80
CA ASP A 166 6.64 -2.65 1.39
C ASP A 166 6.99 -2.28 -0.05
N GLY A 167 7.89 -3.03 -0.68
CA GLY A 167 8.26 -2.79 -2.07
C GLY A 167 9.15 -1.56 -2.30
N TRP A 168 9.83 -1.02 -1.28
CA TRP A 168 10.82 0.04 -1.50
C TRP A 168 12.24 -0.51 -1.65
N VAL A 169 13.08 0.17 -2.42
CA VAL A 169 14.52 -0.07 -2.56
C VAL A 169 15.28 1.19 -2.15
N SER A 170 16.27 1.05 -1.27
CA SER A 170 17.18 2.14 -0.90
C SER A 170 18.60 1.87 -1.37
N PHE A 171 19.32 2.93 -1.70
CA PHE A 171 20.65 2.87 -2.32
C PHE A 171 21.65 3.71 -1.55
N ASP A 172 22.93 3.32 -1.65
CA ASP A 172 24.04 4.21 -1.31
C ASP A 172 24.15 5.39 -2.32
N SER A 173 25.13 6.26 -2.12
CA SER A 173 25.44 7.41 -2.98
C SER A 173 26.05 6.98 -4.32
N ILE A 174 25.22 6.44 -5.22
CA ILE A 174 25.67 5.85 -6.49
C ILE A 174 25.50 6.83 -7.67
N PHE A 175 24.54 7.76 -7.59
CA PHE A 175 24.18 8.64 -8.71
C PHE A 175 24.97 9.96 -8.67
N THR A 176 25.74 10.23 -9.73
CA THR A 176 26.50 11.49 -9.90
C THR A 176 25.72 12.55 -10.69
N GLY A 177 24.64 12.14 -11.37
CA GLY A 177 23.73 13.03 -12.10
C GLY A 177 22.31 12.45 -12.19
N PRO A 178 21.39 13.15 -12.86
CA PRO A 178 20.08 12.59 -13.24
C PRO A 178 20.23 11.28 -14.02
N ASP A 179 19.45 10.26 -13.66
CA ASP A 179 19.47 8.96 -14.35
C ASP A 179 18.13 8.23 -14.21
N THR A 180 18.04 7.00 -14.71
CA THR A 180 16.92 6.08 -14.54
C THR A 180 17.42 4.75 -13.99
N VAL A 181 17.00 4.42 -12.79
CA VAL A 181 17.16 3.09 -12.21
C VAL A 181 16.17 2.14 -12.90
N ARG A 182 16.64 0.94 -13.24
CA ARG A 182 15.86 -0.15 -13.80
C ARG A 182 15.89 -1.32 -12.84
N VAL A 183 14.72 -1.76 -12.35
CA VAL A 183 14.61 -2.87 -11.41
C VAL A 183 13.90 -4.03 -12.11
N THR A 184 14.48 -5.21 -12.03
CA THR A 184 13.83 -6.48 -12.40
C THR A 184 13.65 -7.28 -11.13
N TYR A 185 12.43 -7.73 -10.85
CA TYR A 185 12.11 -8.41 -9.60
C TYR A 185 10.95 -9.38 -9.76
N GLN A 186 10.85 -10.32 -8.82
CA GLN A 186 9.67 -11.16 -8.64
C GLN A 186 8.90 -10.72 -7.42
N TYR A 187 7.58 -10.75 -7.53
CA TYR A 187 6.67 -10.45 -6.42
C TYR A 187 5.56 -11.50 -6.38
N SER A 188 4.84 -11.56 -5.27
CA SER A 188 3.67 -12.42 -5.10
C SER A 188 2.40 -11.65 -5.41
N LYS A 189 1.57 -12.20 -6.29
CA LYS A 189 0.19 -11.77 -6.55
C LYS A 189 -0.83 -12.51 -5.68
N ASP A 190 -0.39 -13.18 -4.63
CA ASP A 190 -1.21 -14.17 -3.97
C ASP A 190 -0.73 -14.22 -2.54
N ILE A 191 -1.21 -13.25 -1.76
CA ILE A 191 -0.83 -13.16 -0.36
C ILE A 191 -1.86 -13.92 0.47
N ASP A 192 -1.35 -14.80 1.31
CA ASP A 192 -2.08 -15.54 2.31
C ASP A 192 -1.99 -14.80 3.66
N LEU A 193 -2.89 -15.16 4.57
CA LEU A 193 -2.92 -14.60 5.92
C LEU A 193 -2.27 -15.59 6.90
N LEU A 194 -1.22 -15.16 7.60
CA LEU A 194 -0.65 -15.89 8.73
C LEU A 194 -1.01 -15.19 10.04
N VAL A 195 -1.35 -15.99 11.05
CA VAL A 195 -1.78 -15.51 12.36
C VAL A 195 -1.03 -16.24 13.46
N THR A 196 -0.34 -15.47 14.30
CA THR A 196 0.24 -16.01 15.53
C THR A 196 -0.81 -16.11 16.62
N ASN A 197 -0.72 -17.19 17.40
CA ASN A 197 -1.72 -17.53 18.40
C ASN A 197 -1.03 -17.88 19.72
N TRP A 198 -1.47 -17.26 20.81
CA TRP A 198 -0.91 -17.54 22.15
C TRP A 198 -1.41 -18.86 22.75
N VAL A 199 -2.45 -19.47 22.19
CA VAL A 199 -3.01 -20.74 22.69
C VAL A 199 -2.08 -21.91 22.35
N ASN A 200 -1.26 -22.30 23.34
CA ASN A 200 -0.13 -23.21 23.19
C ASN A 200 -0.46 -24.58 22.57
N ASP A 201 -1.66 -25.11 22.79
CA ASP A 201 -2.10 -26.43 22.30
C ASP A 201 -2.86 -26.37 20.97
N ARG A 202 -3.17 -25.17 20.46
CA ARG A 202 -3.85 -24.97 19.17
C ARG A 202 -2.88 -24.65 18.03
N GLY A 203 -1.77 -23.97 18.33
CA GLY A 203 -0.79 -23.50 17.36
C GLY A 203 -1.25 -22.26 16.57
N ASN A 204 -0.39 -21.80 15.66
CA ASN A 204 -0.67 -20.69 14.75
C ASN A 204 -1.62 -21.10 13.62
N PHE A 205 -2.25 -20.12 12.99
CA PHE A 205 -3.15 -20.34 11.85
C PHE A 205 -2.57 -19.75 10.58
N TYR A 206 -2.90 -20.35 9.44
CA TYR A 206 -2.74 -19.73 8.13
C TYR A 206 -4.02 -19.92 7.32
N PHE A 207 -4.28 -19.00 6.40
CA PHE A 207 -5.43 -19.00 5.52
C PHE A 207 -4.94 -18.77 4.10
N LEU A 208 -5.10 -19.79 3.26
CA LEU A 208 -4.72 -19.70 1.87
C LEU A 208 -5.74 -18.85 1.09
N ASN A 209 -5.22 -17.97 0.24
CA ASN A 209 -6.01 -17.17 -0.68
C ASN A 209 -6.29 -17.99 -1.96
N GLU A 210 -7.16 -19.00 -1.85
CA GLU A 210 -7.37 -20.02 -2.89
C GLU A 210 -8.29 -19.57 -4.06
N GLY A 211 -8.52 -18.26 -4.26
CA GLY A 211 -9.41 -17.70 -5.29
C GLY A 211 -10.51 -16.82 -4.70
N PRO A 212 -11.35 -16.15 -5.51
CA PRO A 212 -12.12 -14.97 -5.10
C PRO A 212 -13.27 -15.36 -4.15
N GLY A 213 -12.96 -15.56 -2.87
CA GLY A 213 -13.95 -15.85 -1.83
C GLY A 213 -14.80 -14.64 -1.47
N ILE A 214 -14.35 -13.44 -1.88
CA ILE A 214 -15.13 -12.21 -1.97
C ILE A 214 -15.39 -11.98 -3.46
N GLU A 215 -16.68 -11.91 -3.86
CA GLU A 215 -17.02 -11.56 -5.23
C GLU A 215 -16.58 -10.12 -5.51
N GLU A 216 -15.84 -9.92 -6.62
CA GLU A 216 -15.45 -8.61 -7.12
C GLU A 216 -16.66 -7.67 -7.13
N SER A 217 -16.57 -6.55 -6.43
CA SER A 217 -17.38 -5.40 -6.83
C SER A 217 -16.87 -4.99 -8.21
N VAL A 218 -17.69 -5.19 -9.25
CA VAL A 218 -17.32 -5.17 -10.69
C VAL A 218 -16.74 -3.82 -11.18
N VAL A 219 -16.52 -2.85 -10.30
CA VAL A 219 -15.88 -1.59 -10.64
C VAL A 219 -14.39 -1.69 -10.36
N LYS A 220 -13.67 -2.38 -11.26
CA LYS A 220 -12.22 -2.20 -11.39
C LYS A 220 -11.95 -0.76 -11.87
N SER A 221 -11.93 0.21 -10.95
CA SER A 221 -11.14 1.40 -11.22
C SER A 221 -9.71 0.93 -11.22
N ARG A 222 -9.09 0.84 -12.39
CA ARG A 222 -7.62 0.74 -12.45
C ARG A 222 -7.09 1.94 -11.65
N SER A 223 -6.58 1.70 -10.45
CA SER A 223 -5.88 2.71 -9.67
C SER A 223 -4.58 3.01 -10.40
N TYR A 224 -4.60 4.04 -11.25
CA TYR A 224 -3.41 4.52 -11.92
C TYR A 224 -2.54 5.21 -10.88
N HIS A 225 -1.48 4.53 -10.45
CA HIS A 225 -0.44 5.13 -9.64
C HIS A 225 0.30 6.16 -10.50
N LEU A 226 -0.14 7.42 -10.41
CA LEU A 226 0.53 8.52 -11.08
C LEU A 226 1.83 8.81 -10.34
N PRO A 227 2.93 9.14 -11.04
CA PRO A 227 4.19 9.41 -10.38
C PRO A 227 4.04 10.59 -9.40
N THR A 228 4.22 10.32 -8.11
CA THR A 228 4.17 11.32 -7.02
C THR A 228 5.23 12.41 -7.22
N ILE A 229 6.30 12.12 -7.96
CA ILE A 229 7.33 13.09 -8.34
C ILE A 229 7.47 13.13 -9.87
N VAL A 230 7.23 14.29 -10.47
CA VAL A 230 7.38 14.50 -11.92
C VAL A 230 8.56 15.40 -12.22
N ARG A 231 9.38 14.97 -13.19
CA ARG A 231 10.52 15.72 -13.71
C ARG A 231 10.40 15.90 -15.21
N GLY A 232 10.35 17.15 -15.67
CA GLY A 232 10.10 17.47 -17.08
C GLY A 232 8.61 17.36 -17.44
N PRO A 233 8.27 17.18 -18.72
CA PRO A 233 6.88 17.12 -19.12
C PRO A 233 6.21 15.84 -18.59
N MET A 234 5.07 16.03 -17.96
CA MET A 234 4.20 14.95 -17.54
C MET A 234 3.40 14.43 -18.73
N VAL A 235 3.28 13.12 -18.85
CA VAL A 235 2.35 12.49 -19.79
C VAL A 235 1.32 11.73 -18.98
N ILE A 236 0.07 12.18 -19.06
CA ILE A 236 -1.06 11.47 -18.46
C ILE A 236 -1.52 10.37 -19.43
N PRO A 237 -1.60 9.10 -18.99
CA PRO A 237 -2.11 8.01 -19.82
C PRO A 237 -3.55 8.32 -20.28
N LYS A 238 -3.84 8.13 -21.58
CA LYS A 238 -5.19 8.38 -22.13
C LYS A 238 -6.27 7.52 -21.50
N ASP A 239 -5.87 6.35 -21.04
CA ASP A 239 -6.72 5.36 -20.38
C ASP A 239 -7.03 5.71 -18.91
N LEU A 240 -6.39 6.74 -18.32
CA LEU A 240 -6.80 7.32 -17.03
C LEU A 240 -8.24 7.87 -17.08
N GLY A 241 -8.68 8.36 -18.25
CA GLY A 241 -9.95 9.06 -18.41
C GLY A 241 -9.86 10.52 -17.96
N SER A 242 -10.99 11.08 -17.52
CA SER A 242 -11.05 12.50 -17.16
C SER A 242 -10.24 12.81 -15.90
N TYR A 243 -9.50 13.91 -15.94
CA TYR A 243 -8.67 14.36 -14.84
C TYR A 243 -8.55 15.89 -14.82
N THR A 244 -8.25 16.44 -13.64
CA THR A 244 -7.92 17.86 -13.45
C THR A 244 -6.73 18.01 -12.52
N ILE A 245 -5.73 18.79 -12.91
CA ILE A 245 -4.60 19.17 -12.06
C ILE A 245 -4.87 20.55 -11.48
N TYR A 246 -4.72 20.65 -10.16
CA TYR A 246 -4.82 21.87 -9.38
C TYR A 246 -3.45 22.25 -8.82
N ASP A 247 -3.19 23.55 -8.69
CA ASP A 247 -2.15 24.00 -7.76
C ASP A 247 -2.65 23.90 -6.30
N VAL A 248 -1.76 24.09 -5.33
CA VAL A 248 -2.10 24.05 -3.89
C VAL A 248 -3.12 25.12 -3.45
N THR A 249 -3.44 26.10 -4.31
CA THR A 249 -4.48 27.11 -4.03
C THR A 249 -5.84 26.73 -4.60
N GLY A 250 -5.95 25.55 -5.24
CA GLY A 250 -7.17 25.07 -5.89
C GLY A 250 -7.39 25.65 -7.28
N ARG A 251 -6.40 26.31 -7.90
CA ARG A 251 -6.54 26.80 -9.28
C ARG A 251 -6.28 25.67 -10.25
N ILE A 252 -7.14 25.53 -11.25
CA ILE A 252 -6.96 24.57 -12.32
C ILE A 252 -5.74 24.96 -13.16
N MET A 253 -4.77 24.07 -13.20
CA MET A 253 -3.56 24.19 -14.03
C MET A 253 -3.73 23.46 -15.36
N VAL A 254 -4.36 22.29 -15.33
CA VAL A 254 -4.52 21.40 -16.48
C VAL A 254 -5.83 20.64 -16.35
N LYS A 255 -6.50 20.39 -17.46
CA LYS A 255 -7.71 19.57 -17.50
C LYS A 255 -7.73 18.75 -18.79
N ASP A 256 -7.95 17.44 -18.66
CA ASP A 256 -8.16 16.48 -19.77
C ASP A 256 -7.16 16.63 -20.94
N ARG A 257 -5.90 16.95 -20.64
CA ARG A 257 -4.85 17.15 -21.64
C ARG A 257 -3.90 15.95 -21.69
N PHE A 258 -3.92 15.19 -22.77
CA PHE A 258 -3.12 13.96 -22.86
C PHE A 258 -1.81 14.11 -23.64
N ASP A 259 -1.54 15.32 -24.14
CA ASP A 259 -0.23 15.70 -24.65
C ASP A 259 0.71 16.07 -23.49
N PRO A 260 2.04 16.05 -23.70
CA PRO A 260 3.02 16.43 -22.68
C PRO A 260 2.70 17.78 -22.02
N VAL A 261 2.61 17.78 -20.68
CA VAL A 261 2.26 18.92 -19.83
C VAL A 261 3.49 19.42 -19.09
N TYR A 262 3.76 20.72 -19.16
CA TYR A 262 4.84 21.35 -18.41
C TYR A 262 4.27 22.13 -17.23
N LEU A 263 4.65 21.74 -16.02
CA LEU A 263 4.33 22.44 -14.79
C LEU A 263 5.60 23.04 -14.21
N ASN A 264 5.47 24.18 -13.55
CA ASN A 264 6.58 24.74 -12.78
C ASN A 264 6.86 23.84 -11.57
N PRO A 265 8.09 23.82 -11.05
CA PRO A 265 8.38 23.13 -9.80
C PRO A 265 7.44 23.57 -8.68
N GLY A 266 6.87 22.63 -7.95
CA GLY A 266 5.85 22.88 -6.94
C GLY A 266 5.05 21.63 -6.61
N VAL A 267 4.16 21.75 -5.64
CA VAL A 267 3.18 20.71 -5.31
C VAL A 267 1.88 21.02 -6.04
N TYR A 268 1.24 19.98 -6.54
CA TYR A 268 -0.01 19.99 -7.28
C TYR A 268 -0.85 18.82 -6.81
N LEU A 269 -2.15 18.88 -7.10
CA LEU A 269 -3.10 17.82 -6.82
C LEU A 269 -3.74 17.40 -8.13
N ILE A 270 -3.72 16.12 -8.46
CA ILE A 270 -4.44 15.60 -9.62
C ILE A 270 -5.69 14.85 -9.15
N LEU A 271 -6.85 15.34 -9.55
CA LEU A 271 -8.13 14.69 -9.35
C LEU A 271 -8.45 13.85 -10.59
N SER A 272 -8.56 12.53 -10.43
CA SER A 272 -8.97 11.60 -11.47
C SER A 272 -9.79 10.46 -10.88
N GLN A 273 -10.86 10.06 -11.57
CA GLN A 273 -11.73 8.96 -11.11
C GLN A 273 -12.25 9.11 -9.67
N GLY A 274 -12.39 10.36 -9.19
CA GLY A 274 -12.82 10.65 -7.82
C GLY A 274 -11.71 10.61 -6.77
N LYS A 275 -10.49 10.18 -7.13
CA LYS A 275 -9.30 10.16 -6.26
C LYS A 275 -8.43 11.39 -6.49
N THR A 276 -7.82 11.90 -5.43
CA THR A 276 -6.87 13.00 -5.49
C THR A 276 -5.47 12.45 -5.18
N HIS A 277 -4.54 12.57 -6.12
CA HIS A 277 -3.15 12.17 -5.90
C HIS A 277 -2.26 13.40 -5.74
N LYS A 278 -1.29 13.33 -4.83
CA LYS A 278 -0.28 14.39 -4.71
C LYS A 278 0.73 14.26 -5.83
N LEU A 279 1.03 15.39 -6.44
CA LEU A 279 2.00 15.52 -7.49
C LEU A 279 3.05 16.56 -7.10
N VAL A 280 4.30 16.13 -7.00
CA VAL A 280 5.44 17.00 -6.72
C VAL A 280 6.24 17.18 -8.00
N VAL A 281 6.15 18.35 -8.61
CA VAL A 281 6.95 18.70 -9.78
C VAL A 281 8.27 19.28 -9.30
N ILE A 282 9.38 18.74 -9.78
CA ILE A 282 10.73 19.20 -9.46
C ILE A 282 11.49 19.56 -10.74
N ARG A 283 12.51 20.42 -10.61
CA ARG A 283 13.41 20.75 -11.72
C ARG A 283 14.24 19.56 -12.16
#